data_AF-A0A2X1JCF4-F1
#
_entry.id   AF-A0A2X1JCF4-F1
#
_cell.length_a   1.000
_cell.length_b   1.000
_cell.length_c   1.000
_cell.angle_alpha   90.00
_cell.angle_beta   90.00
_cell.angle_gamma   90.00
#
_symmetry.space_group_name_H-M   'P 1'
#
loop_
_entity.id
_entity.type
_entity.pdbx_description
1 polymer ?
#
loop_
_entity_poly.entity_id
_entity_poly.type
_entity_poly.pdbx_seq_one_letter_code
_entity_poly.pdbx_strand_id
1 'polypeptide(L)' 'MLNKPPLPFTKGLRLGNMPQIRVIVDEELESVWTGKKTPQQALDTAVERGNQLLRRFEKSTKS' A
#
# COMPACT_ATOMS: atom_id res chain seq x y z
N MET A 1 11.74 23.82 9.30
CA MET A 1 11.19 23.08 8.14
C MET A 1 11.52 23.89 6.89
N LEU A 2 12.14 23.31 5.86
CA LEU A 2 12.44 24.06 4.63
C LEU A 2 11.13 24.38 3.90
N ASN A 3 10.79 25.66 3.82
CA ASN A 3 9.60 26.16 3.12
C ASN A 3 9.84 26.21 1.59
N LYS A 4 10.24 25.07 1.01
CA LYS A 4 10.46 24.92 -0.43
C LYS A 4 9.30 24.12 -1.05
N PRO A 5 8.80 24.50 -2.23
CA PRO A 5 7.80 23.70 -2.93
C PRO A 5 8.34 22.27 -3.16
N PRO A 6 7.50 21.23 -3.01
CA PRO A 6 7.94 19.86 -3.15
C PRO A 6 8.40 19.60 -4.58
N LEU A 7 9.61 19.04 -4.72
CA LEU A 7 10.12 18.45 -5.95
C LEU A 7 9.26 17.24 -6.34
N PRO A 8 9.23 16.81 -7.61
CA PRO A 8 8.41 15.69 -8.07
C PRO A 8 8.54 14.41 -7.23
N PHE A 9 9.74 14.11 -6.75
CA PHE A 9 10.05 12.93 -5.91
C PHE A 9 9.87 13.15 -4.40
N THR A 10 9.50 14.36 -3.98
CA THR A 10 9.18 14.69 -2.57
C THR A 10 7.70 14.96 -2.34
N LYS A 11 6.88 14.91 -3.41
CA LYS A 11 5.43 15.08 -3.30
C LYS A 11 4.81 13.83 -2.69
N GLY A 12 4.20 13.97 -1.52
CA GLY A 12 3.45 12.89 -0.89
C GLY A 12 2.23 12.49 -1.71
N LEU A 13 2.00 11.18 -1.85
CA LEU A 13 0.78 10.62 -2.43
C LEU A 13 -0.17 10.21 -1.30
N ARG A 14 -1.44 10.65 -1.36
CA ARG A 14 -2.49 10.20 -0.44
C ARG A 14 -3.37 9.19 -1.16
N LEU A 15 -3.37 7.96 -0.65
CA LEU A 15 -4.21 6.87 -1.16
C LEU A 15 -5.39 6.64 -0.21
N GLY A 16 -6.56 6.33 -0.77
CA GLY A 16 -7.70 5.87 0.00
C GLY A 16 -7.42 4.50 0.62
N ASN A 17 -7.96 4.25 1.82
CA ASN A 17 -7.74 3.01 2.58
C ASN A 17 -6.27 2.68 2.90
N MET A 18 -5.37 3.69 2.93
CA MET A 18 -3.95 3.47 3.22
C MET A 18 -3.67 2.77 4.57
N PRO A 19 -4.39 3.04 5.68
CA PRO A 19 -4.18 2.31 6.93
C PRO A 19 -4.37 0.79 6.78
N GLN A 20 -5.42 0.36 6.08
CA GLN A 20 -5.69 -1.06 5.83
C GLN A 20 -4.68 -1.69 4.85
N ILE A 21 -4.23 -0.92 3.85
CA ILE A 21 -3.17 -1.37 2.94
C ILE A 21 -1.86 -1.59 3.71
N ARG A 22 -1.53 -0.76 4.71
CA ARG A 22 -0.35 -0.98 5.55
C ARG A 22 -0.43 -2.28 6.35
N VAL A 23 -1.59 -2.57 6.95
CA VAL A 23 -1.80 -3.84 7.66
C VAL A 23 -1.57 -5.04 6.73
N ILE A 24 -2.06 -4.99 5.49
CA ILE A 24 -1.80 -6.05 4.50
C ILE A 24 -0.30 -6.20 4.25
N VAL A 25 0.42 -5.09 4.04
CA VAL A 25 1.86 -5.15 3.78
C VAL A 25 2.61 -5.74 4.99
N ASP A 26 2.24 -5.34 6.20
CA ASP A 26 2.85 -5.84 7.43
C ASP A 26 2.62 -7.36 7.58
N GLU A 27 1.38 -7.84 7.41
CA GLU A 27 1.05 -9.28 7.44
C GLU A 27 1.83 -10.10 6.39
N GLU A 28 1.92 -9.59 5.16
CA GLU A 28 2.62 -10.29 4.08
C GLU A 28 4.13 -10.31 4.33
N LEU A 29 4.71 -9.25 4.89
CA LEU A 29 6.12 -9.24 5.28
C LEU A 29 6.40 -10.17 6.48
N GLU A 30 5.51 -10.23 7.47
CA GLU A 30 5.58 -11.23 8.54
C GLU A 30 5.56 -12.67 8.00
N SER A 31 4.81 -12.93 6.93
CA SER A 31 4.83 -14.23 6.26
C SER A 31 6.18 -14.60 5.64
N VAL A 32 6.97 -13.60 5.22
CA VAL A 32 8.35 -13.79 4.76
C VAL A 32 9.27 -14.12 5.93
N TRP A 33 9.19 -13.34 7.02
CA TRP A 33 10.04 -13.55 8.20
C TRP A 33 9.79 -14.90 8.89
N THR A 34 8.56 -15.41 8.80
CA THR A 34 8.19 -16.73 9.31
C THR A 34 8.44 -17.87 8.33
N GLY A 35 9.00 -17.59 7.14
CA GLY A 35 9.32 -18.58 6.12
C GLY A 35 8.10 -19.20 5.42
N LYS A 36 6.91 -18.62 5.56
CA LYS A 36 5.66 -19.11 4.95
C LYS A 36 5.56 -18.76 3.46
N LYS A 37 6.14 -17.64 3.04
CA LYS A 37 6.16 -17.18 1.64
C LYS A 37 7.55 -16.72 1.23
N THR A 38 7.87 -16.81 -0.06
CA THR A 38 9.04 -16.12 -0.60
C THR A 38 8.80 -14.61 -0.61
N PRO A 39 9.85 -13.77 -0.62
CA PRO A 39 9.69 -12.31 -0.70
C PRO A 39 8.85 -11.86 -1.89
N GLN A 40 9.03 -12.48 -3.06
CA GLN A 40 8.25 -12.16 -4.26
C GLN A 40 6.76 -12.48 -4.06
N GLN A 41 6.45 -13.68 -3.58
CA GLN A 41 5.06 -14.11 -3.35
C GLN A 41 4.33 -13.21 -2.35
N ALA A 42 5.00 -12.79 -1.27
CA ALA A 42 4.43 -11.89 -0.29
C ALA A 42 4.11 -10.52 -0.89
N LEU A 43 5.06 -9.93 -1.65
CA LEU A 43 4.85 -8.64 -2.30
C LEU A 43 3.76 -8.70 -3.37
N ASP A 44 3.71 -9.78 -4.17
CA ASP A 44 2.66 -9.97 -5.17
C ASP A 44 1.27 -10.08 -4.50
N THR A 45 1.18 -10.83 -3.39
CA THR A 45 -0.06 -10.94 -2.62
C THR A 45 -0.46 -9.58 -2.02
N ALA A 46 0.50 -8.81 -1.50
CA ALA A 46 0.25 -7.49 -0.95
C ALA A 46 -0.28 -6.53 -2.01
N VAL A 47 0.28 -6.57 -3.23
CA VAL A 47 -0.19 -5.79 -4.39
C VAL A 47 -1.61 -6.18 -4.77
N GLU A 48 -1.93 -7.47 -4.86
CA GLU A 48 -3.27 -7.94 -5.19
C GLU A 48 -4.31 -7.46 -4.17
N ARG A 49 -4.09 -7.76 -2.88
CA ARG A 49 -4.99 -7.38 -1.78
C ARG A 49 -5.11 -5.85 -1.65
N GLY A 50 -4.01 -5.13 -1.80
CA GLY A 50 -3.99 -3.66 -1.75
C GLY A 50 -4.78 -3.03 -2.90
N ASN A 51 -4.62 -3.53 -4.13
CA ASN A 51 -5.34 -3.04 -5.30
C ASN A 51 -6.85 -3.22 -5.16
N GLN A 52 -7.32 -4.30 -4.54
CA GLN A 52 -8.74 -4.48 -4.27
C GLN A 52 -9.30 -3.37 -3.35
N LEU A 53 -8.55 -2.96 -2.33
CA LEU A 53 -8.95 -1.85 -1.45
C LEU A 53 -8.97 -0.50 -2.17
N LEU A 54 -8.01 -0.26 -3.07
CA LEU A 54 -7.99 0.95 -3.90
C LEU A 54 -9.19 1.00 -4.85
N ARG A 55 -9.55 -0.12 -5.48
CA ARG A 55 -10.74 -0.20 -6.35
C ARG A 55 -12.05 -0.04 -5.59
N ARG A 56 -12.13 -0.56 -4.36
CA ARG A 56 -13.29 -0.31 -3.47
C ARG A 56 -13.40 1.18 -3.12
N PHE A 57 -12.29 1.82 -2.79
CA PHE A 57 -12.27 3.25 -2.53
C PHE A 57 -12.69 4.06 -3.77
N GLU A 58 -12.13 3.75 -4.94
CA GLU A 58 -12.50 4.37 -6.22
C GLU A 58 -14.02 4.34 -6.42
N LYS A 59 -14.64 3.16 -6.25
CA LYS A 59 -16.10 3.00 -6.36
C LYS A 59 -16.87 3.81 -5.30
N SER A 60 -16.38 3.88 -4.07
CA SER A 60 -17.04 4.65 -3.00
C SER A 60 -17.02 6.17 -3.22
N THR A 61 -16.10 6.66 -4.06
CA THR A 61 -15.96 8.09 -4.38
C THR A 61 -16.66 8.51 -5.67
N LYS A 62 -17.21 7.56 -6.42
CA LYS A 62 -17.95 7.83 -7.66
C LYS A 62 -19.41 8.12 -7.28
N SER A 63 -19.85 9.36 -7.50
CA SER A 63 -21.26 9.76 -7.47
C SER A 63 -22.04 9.20 -8.66
#